data_AF-A0A1T5N5S2-F1
#
_entry.id   AF-A0A1T5N5S2-F1
#
_cell.length_a   1.000
_cell.length_b   1.000
_cell.length_c   1.000
_cell.angle_alpha   90.00
_cell.angle_beta   90.00
_cell.angle_gamma   90.00
#
_symmetry.space_group_name_H-M   'P 1'
#
loop_
_entity.id
_entity.type
_entity.pdbx_description
1 polymer ?
#
loop_
_entity_poly.entity_id
_entity_poly.type
_entity_poly.pdbx_seq_one_letter_code
_entity_poly.pdbx_strand_id
1 'polypeptide(L)'
;MKKLTTSLVLSIVFPATMCVAQNKMDQTDSIRIQKQVRDLHEDLADLKQQREKLLLQIPRDSIGLEKAIEASHDWQIKSRNSARKAVGGTISENKRSEKDARSAKQATVEAEEYEGKLQKERQKLTHLTEKIAKVEEKIMSLQAKISGTSDDIQH
;
A
#
# COMPACT_ATOMS: atom_id res chain seq x y z
N MET A 1 50.97 4.26 34.77
CA MET A 1 51.09 3.88 36.19
C MET A 1 50.09 2.78 36.51
N LYS A 2 50.61 1.73 37.15
CA LYS A 2 50.03 0.64 37.98
C LYS A 2 48.50 0.50 38.06
N LYS A 3 48.07 -0.75 37.78
CA LYS A 3 46.78 -1.37 38.11
C LYS A 3 46.51 -1.31 39.62
N LEU A 4 45.24 -1.17 40.01
CA LEU A 4 44.75 -1.49 41.36
C LEU A 4 43.33 -2.04 41.28
N THR A 5 43.26 -3.36 41.44
CA THR A 5 42.11 -4.20 41.79
C THR A 5 41.83 -4.13 43.29
N THR A 6 40.55 -4.15 43.70
CA THR A 6 39.92 -4.93 44.81
C THR A 6 38.57 -4.28 45.18
N SER A 7 37.42 -4.93 44.97
CA SER A 7 36.79 -6.02 45.77
C SER A 7 35.79 -5.49 46.80
N LEU A 8 34.50 -5.76 46.59
CA LEU A 8 33.57 -6.02 47.69
C LEU A 8 32.49 -7.00 47.22
N VAL A 9 32.58 -8.20 47.77
CA VAL A 9 31.59 -9.28 47.71
C VAL A 9 30.51 -8.97 48.72
N LEU A 10 29.23 -8.99 48.32
CA LEU A 10 28.12 -9.20 49.24
C LEU A 10 27.19 -10.26 48.66
N SER A 11 27.38 -11.49 49.14
CA SER A 11 26.51 -12.63 48.92
C SER A 11 25.16 -12.42 49.61
N ILE A 12 24.06 -12.59 48.88
CA ILE A 12 22.77 -12.99 49.44
C ILE A 12 22.39 -14.32 48.77
N VAL A 13 22.28 -15.35 49.62
CA VAL A 13 22.08 -16.76 49.27
C VAL A 13 20.63 -17.14 49.57
N PHE A 14 19.93 -17.57 48.51
CA PHE A 14 18.85 -18.59 48.43
C PHE A 14 17.47 -18.32 49.10
N PRO A 15 16.41 -19.13 48.82
CA PRO A 15 15.89 -19.56 47.52
C PRO A 15 14.34 -19.46 47.45
N ALA A 16 13.77 -19.31 46.26
CA ALA A 16 12.40 -19.77 46.01
C ALA A 16 12.36 -20.34 44.59
N THR A 17 12.38 -21.66 44.53
CA THR A 17 12.02 -22.45 43.35
C THR A 17 10.57 -22.15 43.00
N MET A 18 10.37 -21.09 42.22
CA MET A 18 9.18 -20.99 41.37
C MET A 18 9.37 -22.07 40.31
N CYS A 19 8.65 -23.17 40.49
CA CYS A 19 8.45 -24.18 39.47
C CYS A 19 7.72 -23.48 38.31
N VAL A 20 8.50 -22.85 37.42
CA VAL A 20 8.00 -22.40 36.14
C VAL A 20 7.74 -23.68 35.37
N ALA A 21 6.47 -24.07 35.35
CA ALA A 21 5.95 -25.01 34.38
C ALA A 21 6.21 -24.40 32.99
N GLN A 22 7.39 -24.70 32.45
CA GLN A 22 7.67 -24.53 31.04
C GLN A 22 6.66 -25.42 30.34
N ASN A 23 5.61 -24.82 29.78
CA ASN A 23 4.94 -25.39 28.62
C ASN A 23 6.04 -25.54 27.57
N LYS A 24 6.67 -26.72 27.54
CA LYS A 24 7.59 -27.11 26.49
C LYS A 24 6.74 -27.17 25.24
N MET A 25 6.73 -26.07 24.49
CA MET A 25 6.37 -26.12 23.10
C MET A 25 7.30 -27.17 22.48
N ASP A 26 6.73 -28.25 21.94
CA ASP A 26 7.52 -29.32 21.35
C ASP A 26 8.46 -28.70 20.29
N GLN A 27 9.70 -29.16 20.19
CA GLN A 27 10.68 -28.63 19.23
C GLN A 27 10.12 -28.58 17.80
N THR A 28 9.26 -29.55 17.45
CA THR A 28 8.54 -29.64 16.19
C THR A 28 7.62 -28.43 15.94
N ASP A 29 6.92 -27.95 16.97
CA ASP A 29 6.02 -26.78 16.88
C ASP A 29 6.80 -25.48 16.75
N SER A 30 7.95 -25.36 17.43
CA SER A 30 8.82 -24.18 17.32
C SER A 30 9.39 -24.02 15.91
N ILE A 31 9.86 -25.11 15.30
CA ILE A 31 10.37 -25.13 13.92
C ILE A 31 9.25 -24.74 12.94
N ARG A 32 8.03 -25.24 13.15
CA ARG A 32 6.88 -24.92 12.30
C ARG A 32 6.49 -23.44 12.38
N ILE A 33 6.44 -22.88 13.60
CA ILE A 33 6.11 -21.46 13.80
C ILE A 33 7.19 -20.57 13.21
N GLN A 34 8.48 -20.89 13.38
CA GLN A 34 9.58 -20.15 12.75
C GLN A 34 9.49 -20.15 11.22
N LYS A 35 9.13 -21.30 10.62
CA LYS A 35 8.87 -21.37 9.18
C LYS A 35 7.74 -20.43 8.77
N GLN A 36 6.61 -20.46 9.48
CA GLN A 36 5.49 -19.56 9.20
C GLN A 36 5.87 -18.08 9.34
N VAL A 37 6.65 -17.72 10.35
CA VAL A 37 7.14 -16.34 10.53
C VAL A 37 8.03 -15.91 9.35
N ARG A 38 8.90 -16.79 8.87
CA ARG A 38 9.73 -16.50 7.68
C ARG A 38 8.88 -16.33 6.42
N ASP A 39 7.95 -17.24 6.17
CA ASP A 39 7.08 -17.18 4.99
C ASP A 39 6.23 -15.88 5.03
N LEU A 40 5.74 -15.47 6.21
CA LEU A 40 5.03 -14.20 6.38
C LEU A 40 5.93 -12.97 6.19
N HIS A 41 7.23 -13.06 6.53
CA HIS A 41 8.18 -11.98 6.26
C HIS A 41 8.47 -11.82 4.76
N GLU A 42 8.52 -12.92 3.99
CA GLU A 42 8.59 -12.86 2.52
C GLU A 42 7.33 -12.22 1.94
N ASP A 43 6.13 -12.69 2.35
CA ASP A 43 4.86 -12.10 1.93
C ASP A 43 4.79 -10.60 2.27
N LEU A 44 5.26 -10.21 3.45
CA LEU A 44 5.33 -8.81 3.89
C LEU A 44 6.23 -7.98 2.97
N ALA A 45 7.40 -8.51 2.60
CA ALA A 45 8.34 -7.82 1.70
C ALA A 45 7.70 -7.60 0.32
N ASP A 46 7.06 -8.62 -0.23
CA ASP A 46 6.35 -8.54 -1.52
C ASP A 46 5.19 -7.55 -1.49
N LEU A 47 4.38 -7.57 -0.43
CA LEU A 47 3.28 -6.61 -0.25
C LEU A 47 3.79 -5.17 -0.11
N LYS A 48 4.88 -4.95 0.63
CA LYS A 48 5.52 -3.63 0.77
C LYS A 48 6.07 -3.15 -0.56
N GLN A 49 6.70 -4.02 -1.34
CA GLN A 49 7.20 -3.69 -2.67
C GLN A 49 6.05 -3.32 -3.63
N GLN A 50 4.94 -4.07 -3.61
CA GLN A 50 3.75 -3.75 -4.42
C GLN A 50 3.16 -2.39 -4.02
N ARG A 51 3.08 -2.10 -2.71
CA ARG A 51 2.63 -0.81 -2.20
C ARG A 51 3.53 0.33 -2.67
N GLU A 52 4.85 0.16 -2.59
CA GLU A 52 5.81 1.17 -3.03
C GLU A 52 5.69 1.46 -4.54
N LYS A 53 5.53 0.42 -5.36
CA LYS A 53 5.26 0.59 -6.79
C LYS A 53 4.01 1.43 -7.05
N LEU A 54 2.91 1.19 -6.31
CA LEU A 54 1.70 2.01 -6.44
C LEU A 54 1.90 3.44 -5.95
N LEU A 55 2.66 3.66 -4.88
CA LEU A 55 2.97 5.01 -4.39
C LEU A 55 3.78 5.84 -5.39
N LEU A 56 4.62 5.19 -6.20
CA LEU A 56 5.32 5.84 -7.31
C LEU A 56 4.43 6.03 -8.55
N GLN A 57 3.50 5.10 -8.79
CA GLN A 57 2.66 5.11 -9.98
C GLN A 57 1.51 6.12 -9.89
N ILE A 58 0.83 6.23 -8.74
CA ILE A 58 -0.33 7.12 -8.57
C ILE A 58 -0.01 8.58 -8.92
N PRO A 59 1.09 9.20 -8.47
CA PRO A 59 1.43 10.58 -8.86
C PRO A 59 1.65 10.71 -10.38
N ARG A 60 2.30 9.73 -10.99
CA ARG A 60 2.55 9.70 -12.43
C ARG A 60 1.25 9.65 -13.23
N ASP A 61 0.34 8.75 -12.84
CA ASP A 61 -0.94 8.59 -13.50
C ASP A 61 -1.88 9.78 -13.21
N SER A 62 -1.73 10.45 -12.05
CA SER A 62 -2.46 11.69 -11.73
C SER A 62 -2.08 12.85 -12.65
N ILE A 63 -0.80 12.99 -12.99
CA ILE A 63 -0.35 13.96 -14.00
C ILE A 63 -0.92 13.60 -15.39
N GLY A 64 -1.03 12.30 -15.70
CA GLY A 64 -1.68 11.82 -16.93
C GLY A 64 -3.14 12.23 -17.00
N LEU A 65 -3.89 12.04 -15.90
CA LEU A 65 -5.28 12.46 -15.77
C LEU A 65 -5.43 13.97 -15.95
N GLU A 66 -4.59 14.78 -15.29
CA GLU A 66 -4.66 16.23 -15.38
C GLU A 66 -4.49 16.72 -16.83
N LYS A 67 -3.52 16.16 -17.56
CA LYS A 67 -3.32 16.45 -18.98
C LYS A 67 -4.50 16.01 -19.84
N ALA A 68 -5.09 14.85 -19.55
CA ALA A 68 -6.26 14.37 -20.29
C ALA A 68 -7.50 15.24 -20.04
N ILE A 69 -7.70 15.72 -18.80
CA ILE A 69 -8.76 16.67 -18.45
C ILE A 69 -8.56 18.00 -19.19
N GLU A 70 -7.34 18.54 -19.20
CA GLU A 70 -7.01 19.76 -19.93
C GLU A 70 -7.29 19.61 -21.43
N ALA A 71 -6.82 18.52 -22.05
CA ALA A 71 -7.07 18.22 -23.45
C ALA A 71 -8.57 18.07 -23.76
N SER A 72 -9.31 17.39 -22.88
CA SER A 72 -10.76 17.24 -22.97
C SER A 72 -11.45 18.60 -22.96
N HIS A 73 -11.10 19.47 -22.01
CA HIS A 73 -11.66 20.81 -21.89
C HIS A 73 -11.36 21.68 -23.12
N ASP A 74 -10.13 21.65 -23.63
CA ASP A 74 -9.73 22.36 -24.84
C ASP A 74 -10.54 21.90 -26.07
N TRP A 75 -10.74 20.59 -26.22
CA TRP A 75 -11.55 20.06 -27.31
C TRP A 75 -13.03 20.39 -27.15
N GLN A 76 -13.57 20.41 -25.92
CA GLN A 76 -14.94 20.86 -25.66
C GLN A 76 -15.14 22.34 -26.01
N ILE A 77 -14.17 23.20 -25.71
CA ILE A 77 -14.18 24.62 -26.14
C ILE A 77 -14.17 24.70 -27.67
N LYS A 78 -13.25 24.01 -28.33
CA LYS A 78 -13.14 23.99 -29.80
C LYS A 78 -14.43 23.49 -30.44
N SER A 79 -14.96 22.37 -29.97
CA SER A 79 -16.22 21.77 -30.41
C SER A 79 -17.38 22.76 -30.31
N ARG A 80 -17.55 23.39 -29.14
CA ARG A 80 -18.59 24.41 -28.91
C ARG A 80 -18.45 25.62 -29.83
N ASN A 81 -17.23 26.09 -30.07
CA ASN A 81 -16.97 27.21 -30.96
C ASN A 81 -17.25 26.86 -32.43
N SER A 82 -16.86 25.65 -32.87
CA SER A 82 -17.15 25.17 -34.22
C SER A 82 -18.65 24.91 -34.43
N ALA A 83 -19.36 24.39 -33.42
CA ALA A 83 -20.81 24.21 -33.45
C ALA A 83 -21.54 25.54 -33.60
N ARG A 84 -21.10 26.60 -32.92
CA ARG A 84 -21.67 27.95 -33.09
C ARG A 84 -21.51 28.48 -34.51
N LYS A 85 -20.40 28.19 -35.18
CA LYS A 85 -20.16 28.59 -36.58
C LYS A 85 -20.96 27.76 -37.58
N ALA A 86 -21.22 26.50 -37.25
CA ALA A 86 -22.03 25.60 -38.05
C ALA A 86 -23.52 26.00 -38.09
N VAL A 87 -24.05 26.65 -37.05
CA VAL A 87 -25.44 27.14 -37.03
C VAL A 87 -25.62 28.25 -38.08
N GLY A 88 -26.28 27.93 -39.19
CA GLY A 88 -26.41 28.83 -40.35
C GLY A 88 -25.17 28.90 -41.24
N GLY A 89 -24.17 28.06 -40.98
CA GLY A 89 -22.92 28.00 -41.71
C GLY A 89 -22.94 27.05 -42.91
N THR A 90 -21.76 26.93 -43.53
CA THR A 90 -21.51 26.08 -44.70
C THR A 90 -21.38 24.60 -44.34
N ILE A 91 -21.49 23.73 -45.36
CA ILE A 91 -21.30 22.28 -45.20
C ILE A 91 -19.90 21.94 -44.64
N SER A 92 -18.86 22.70 -45.01
CA SER A 92 -17.50 22.48 -44.50
C SER A 92 -17.38 22.83 -43.01
N GLU A 93 -18.09 23.85 -42.53
CA GLU A 93 -18.17 24.20 -41.11
C GLU A 93 -18.93 23.14 -40.31
N ASN A 94 -20.02 22.58 -40.87
CA ASN A 94 -20.72 21.44 -40.26
C ASN A 94 -19.79 20.23 -40.10
N LYS A 95 -19.03 19.87 -41.13
CA LYS A 95 -18.06 18.76 -41.07
C LYS A 95 -16.95 19.02 -40.05
N ARG A 96 -16.47 20.26 -39.96
CA ARG A 96 -15.47 20.64 -38.95
C ARG A 96 -16.03 20.53 -37.54
N SER A 97 -17.24 21.02 -37.31
CA SER A 97 -17.95 20.88 -36.03
C SER A 97 -18.11 19.42 -35.64
N GLU A 98 -18.47 18.55 -36.57
CA GLU A 98 -18.59 17.12 -36.31
C GLU A 98 -17.24 16.50 -35.91
N LYS A 99 -16.16 16.83 -36.63
CA LYS A 99 -14.81 16.34 -36.31
C LYS A 99 -14.37 16.81 -34.92
N ASP A 100 -14.54 18.09 -34.60
CA ASP A 100 -14.16 18.64 -33.30
C ASP A 100 -14.98 18.02 -32.16
N ALA A 101 -16.28 17.71 -32.40
CA ALA A 101 -17.11 17.00 -31.44
C ALA A 101 -16.64 15.55 -31.20
N ARG A 102 -16.22 14.84 -32.26
CA ARG A 102 -15.63 13.50 -32.14
C ARG A 102 -14.33 13.53 -31.33
N SER A 103 -13.45 14.49 -31.61
CA SER A 103 -12.21 14.67 -30.83
C SER A 103 -12.49 14.99 -29.36
N ALA A 104 -13.48 15.85 -29.08
CA ALA A 104 -13.89 16.14 -27.70
C ALA A 104 -14.38 14.90 -26.97
N LYS A 105 -15.22 14.09 -27.62
CA LYS A 105 -15.68 12.82 -27.06
C LYS A 105 -14.51 11.88 -26.76
N GLN A 106 -13.57 11.73 -27.70
CA GLN A 106 -12.41 10.87 -27.51
C GLN A 106 -11.52 11.32 -26.34
N ALA A 107 -11.26 12.63 -26.23
CA ALA A 107 -10.48 13.17 -25.13
C ALA A 107 -11.19 13.03 -23.77
N THR A 108 -12.53 13.12 -23.73
CA THR A 108 -13.31 12.83 -22.52
C THR A 108 -13.18 11.36 -22.11
N VAL A 109 -13.29 10.42 -23.06
CA VAL A 109 -13.11 8.98 -22.77
C VAL A 109 -11.71 8.69 -22.24
N GLU A 110 -10.68 9.29 -22.82
CA GLU A 110 -9.30 9.15 -22.32
C GLU A 110 -9.16 9.63 -20.87
N ALA A 111 -9.75 10.78 -20.52
CA ALA A 111 -9.75 11.27 -19.15
C ALA A 111 -10.47 10.31 -18.19
N GLU A 112 -11.63 9.76 -18.57
CA GLU A 112 -12.38 8.76 -17.79
C GLU A 112 -11.57 7.46 -17.58
N GLU A 113 -10.80 7.02 -18.58
CA GLU A 113 -9.93 5.85 -18.46
C GLU A 113 -8.81 6.08 -17.42
N TYR A 114 -8.17 7.25 -17.44
CA TYR A 114 -7.17 7.62 -16.43
C TYR A 114 -7.78 7.72 -15.03
N GLU A 115 -8.97 8.31 -14.90
CA GLU A 115 -9.68 8.41 -13.63
C GLU A 115 -10.02 7.02 -13.07
N GLY A 116 -10.58 6.15 -13.91
CA GLY A 116 -10.91 4.77 -13.53
C GLY A 116 -9.67 3.95 -13.16
N LYS A 117 -8.53 4.18 -13.82
CA LYS A 117 -7.25 3.57 -13.47
C LYS A 117 -6.78 4.02 -12.09
N LEU A 118 -6.75 5.33 -11.84
CA LEU A 118 -6.34 5.90 -10.55
C LEU A 118 -7.25 5.45 -9.40
N GLN A 119 -8.55 5.35 -9.63
CA GLN A 119 -9.48 4.84 -8.62
C GLN A 119 -9.13 3.40 -8.23
N LYS A 120 -8.87 2.52 -9.23
CA LYS A 120 -8.45 1.13 -8.98
C LYS A 120 -7.11 1.07 -8.24
N GLU A 121 -6.16 1.94 -8.58
CA GLU A 121 -4.86 2.00 -7.89
C GLU A 121 -4.99 2.43 -6.43
N ARG A 122 -5.81 3.44 -6.15
CA ARG A 122 -6.13 3.88 -4.77
C ARG A 122 -6.80 2.76 -3.97
N GLN A 123 -7.77 2.05 -4.56
CA GLN A 123 -8.40 0.90 -3.92
C GLN A 123 -7.40 -0.22 -3.62
N LYS A 124 -6.50 -0.53 -4.58
CA LYS A 124 -5.43 -1.51 -4.38
C LYS A 124 -4.47 -1.07 -3.27
N LEU A 125 -4.11 0.21 -3.20
CA LEU A 125 -3.25 0.76 -2.16
C LEU A 125 -3.86 0.58 -0.76
N THR A 126 -5.16 0.87 -0.61
CA THR A 126 -5.89 0.63 0.64
C THR A 126 -5.85 -0.84 1.02
N HIS A 127 -6.19 -1.74 0.08
CA HIS A 127 -6.19 -3.18 0.32
C HIS A 127 -4.81 -3.73 0.69
N LEU A 128 -3.75 -3.27 0.03
CA LEU A 128 -2.38 -3.65 0.38
C LEU A 128 -2.00 -3.17 1.78
N THR A 129 -2.40 -1.95 2.14
CA THR A 129 -2.12 -1.39 3.48
C THR A 129 -2.80 -2.22 4.57
N GLU A 130 -4.07 -2.60 4.38
CA GLU A 130 -4.79 -3.48 5.30
C GLU A 130 -4.16 -4.88 5.38
N LYS A 131 -3.74 -5.45 4.25
CA LYS A 131 -3.05 -6.74 4.21
C LYS A 131 -1.72 -6.71 4.96
N ILE A 132 -0.92 -5.66 4.76
CA ILE A 132 0.35 -5.48 5.46
C ILE A 132 0.09 -5.45 6.97
N ALA A 133 -0.86 -4.65 7.44
CA ALA A 133 -1.20 -4.57 8.86
C ALA A 133 -1.59 -5.94 9.45
N LYS A 134 -2.43 -6.71 8.73
CA LYS A 134 -2.83 -8.07 9.14
C LYS A 134 -1.66 -9.05 9.18
N VAL A 135 -0.71 -8.94 8.26
CA VAL A 135 0.49 -9.79 8.25
C VAL A 135 1.43 -9.41 9.39
N GLU A 136 1.63 -8.12 9.66
CA GLU A 136 2.43 -7.64 10.79
C GLU A 136 1.84 -8.10 12.14
N GLU A 137 0.53 -7.99 12.31
CA GLU A 137 -0.17 -8.50 13.50
C GLU A 137 0.02 -10.01 13.69
N LYS A 138 -0.09 -10.79 12.60
CA LYS A 138 0.16 -12.24 12.63
C LYS A 138 1.60 -12.57 13.00
N ILE A 139 2.58 -11.85 12.44
CA ILE A 139 3.99 -12.03 12.79
C ILE A 139 4.19 -11.76 14.28
N MET A 140 3.65 -10.65 14.81
CA MET A 140 3.75 -10.33 16.23
C MET A 140 3.12 -11.41 17.12
N SER A 141 1.92 -11.90 16.77
CA SER A 141 1.25 -12.98 17.51
C SER A 141 2.06 -14.28 17.52
N LEU A 142 2.64 -14.66 16.38
CA LEU A 142 3.48 -15.86 16.30
C LEU A 142 4.80 -15.67 17.05
N GLN A 143 5.41 -14.49 16.99
CA GLN A 143 6.63 -14.18 17.75
C GLN A 143 6.38 -14.20 19.26
N ALA A 144 5.25 -13.67 19.74
CA ALA A 144 4.86 -13.74 21.15
C ALA A 144 4.70 -15.18 21.65
N LYS A 145 4.18 -16.08 20.80
CA LYS A 145 4.11 -17.52 21.09
C LYS A 145 5.49 -18.18 21.18
N ILE A 146 6.45 -17.75 20.35
CA ILE A 146 7.84 -18.24 20.41
C ILE A 146 8.54 -17.76 21.69
N SER A 147 8.37 -16.50 22.09
CA SER A 147 9.04 -15.92 23.26
C SER A 147 8.43 -16.37 24.60
N GLY A 148 7.34 -17.15 24.60
CA GLY A 148 6.67 -17.60 25.82
C GLY A 148 5.96 -16.47 26.59
N THR A 149 5.98 -15.25 26.06
CA THR A 149 5.19 -14.11 26.54
C THR A 149 3.80 -14.23 25.94
N SER A 150 3.01 -15.18 26.44
CA SER A 150 1.56 -15.06 26.40
C SER A 150 1.19 -14.02 27.45
N ASP A 151 1.45 -12.74 27.17
CA ASP A 151 0.82 -11.69 27.96
C ASP A 151 -0.67 -11.82 27.69
N ASP A 152 -1.40 -12.18 28.74
CA ASP A 152 -2.82 -11.98 28.88
C ASP A 152 -3.14 -10.51 28.56
N ILE A 153 -3.34 -10.19 27.28
CA ILE A 153 -4.00 -8.94 26.87
C ILE A 153 -5.50 -9.19 27.14
N GLN A 154 -5.85 -9.22 28.43
CA GLN A 154 -7.22 -9.11 28.87
C GLN A 154 -7.69 -7.66 28.66
N HIS A 155 -8.86 -7.59 28.04
CA HIS A 155 -9.76 -6.48 27.76
C HIS A 155 -9.61 -5.17 28.55
#